data_AF-A0A820J887-F1
#
_entry.id   AF-A0A820J887-F1
#
_cell.length_a   1.000
_cell.length_b   1.000
_cell.length_c   1.000
_cell.angle_alpha   90.00
_cell.angle_beta   90.00
_cell.angle_gamma   90.00
#
_symmetry.space_group_name_H-M   'P 1'
#
loop_
_entity.id
_entity.type
_entity.pdbx_description
1 polymer ?
#
loop_
_entity_poly.entity_id
_entity_poly.type
_entity_poly.pdbx_seq_one_letter_code
_entity_poly.pdbx_strand_id
1 'polypeptide(L)'
;VKGVFTQLTDLIAAIQSEGERRSLRIDEPLSISIEGRSTTEINGGFLHSQLLINALLHMYVSATAVDEIIDSWKSRYHGNKKELKILKEYRKTYSPCKALWWYTRESFLYKLLNEGLRKQDIATLFL
;
A
#
# COMPACT_ATOMS: atom_id res chain seq x y z
N VAL A 1 -15.13 3.88 -10.20
CA VAL A 1 -15.62 2.90 -9.21
C VAL A 1 -16.24 3.66 -8.05
N LYS A 2 -17.58 3.73 -7.98
CA LYS A 2 -18.30 4.20 -6.79
C LYS A 2 -19.03 2.98 -6.23
N GLY A 3 -18.61 2.51 -5.07
CA GLY A 3 -19.17 1.35 -4.39
C GLY A 3 -18.28 0.93 -3.22
N VAL A 4 -18.90 0.51 -2.12
CA VAL A 4 -18.21 -0.07 -0.97
C VAL A 4 -18.09 -1.57 -1.24
N PHE A 5 -16.86 -2.07 -1.37
CA PHE A 5 -16.58 -3.48 -1.57
C PHE A 5 -16.16 -4.09 -0.25
N THR A 6 -16.82 -5.17 0.15
CA THR A 6 -16.56 -5.87 1.41
C THR A 6 -15.64 -7.08 1.23
N GLN A 7 -15.41 -7.52 -0.01
CA GLN A 7 -14.57 -8.67 -0.34
C GLN A 7 -13.61 -8.35 -1.50
N LEU A 8 -12.38 -8.87 -1.41
CA LEU A 8 -11.30 -8.64 -2.38
C LEU A 8 -11.63 -9.19 -3.77
N THR A 9 -12.33 -10.33 -3.84
CA THR A 9 -12.79 -10.93 -5.10
C THR A 9 -13.72 -10.01 -5.86
N ASP A 10 -14.56 -9.26 -5.14
CA ASP A 10 -15.53 -8.34 -5.75
C ASP A 10 -14.83 -7.09 -6.29
N LEU A 11 -13.78 -6.64 -5.60
CA LEU A 11 -12.93 -5.55 -6.08
C LEU A 11 -12.14 -5.97 -7.33
N ILE A 12 -11.55 -7.17 -7.34
CA ILE A 12 -10.80 -7.71 -8.48
C ILE A 12 -11.72 -7.88 -9.68
N ALA A 13 -12.90 -8.48 -9.48
CA ALA A 13 -13.90 -8.66 -10.54
C ALA A 13 -14.39 -7.31 -11.09
N ALA A 14 -14.59 -6.30 -10.23
CA ALA A 14 -14.97 -4.96 -10.66
C ALA A 14 -13.88 -4.27 -11.47
N ILE A 15 -12.60 -4.43 -11.10
CA ILE A 15 -11.46 -3.88 -11.83
C ILE A 15 -11.29 -4.59 -13.18
N GLN A 16 -11.45 -5.91 -13.23
CA GLN A 16 -11.35 -6.71 -14.46
C GLN A 16 -12.49 -6.40 -15.43
N SER A 17 -13.73 -6.35 -14.95
CA SER A 17 -14.90 -6.01 -15.78
C SER A 17 -14.82 -4.58 -16.35
N GLU A 18 -14.27 -3.63 -15.59
CA GLU A 18 -14.02 -2.27 -16.08
C GLU A 18 -12.86 -2.23 -17.10
N GLY A 19 -11.84 -3.08 -16.93
CA GLY A 19 -10.75 -3.28 -17.89
C GLY A 19 -11.23 -3.80 -19.24
N GLU A 20 -12.14 -4.78 -19.24
CA GLU A 20 -12.76 -5.32 -20.46
C GLU A 20 -13.73 -4.33 -21.13
N ARG A 21 -14.45 -3.53 -20.36
CA ARG A 21 -15.29 -2.45 -20.92
C ARG A 21 -14.47 -1.32 -21.55
N ARG A 22 -13.23 -1.14 -21.10
CA ARG A 22 -12.29 -0.11 -21.63
C ARG A 22 -11.43 -0.62 -22.78
N SER A 23 -11.24 -1.93 -22.94
CA SER A 23 -10.45 -2.51 -24.05
C SER A 23 -11.13 -2.37 -25.43
N LEU A 24 -12.42 -2.02 -25.50
CA LEU A 24 -13.09 -1.62 -26.75
C LEU A 24 -12.91 -0.14 -27.08
N ARG A 25 -12.24 0.64 -26.22
CA ARG A 25 -11.93 2.07 -26.41
C ARG A 25 -10.42 2.31 -26.36
N ILE A 26 -9.66 1.42 -26.99
CA ILE A 26 -8.22 1.60 -27.15
C ILE A 26 -8.01 2.74 -28.14
N ASP A 27 -7.79 3.93 -27.58
CA ASP A 27 -6.71 4.82 -28.01
C ASP A 27 -6.22 5.74 -26.89
N GLU A 28 -6.66 5.58 -25.62
CA GLU A 28 -6.12 6.40 -24.54
C GLU A 28 -6.03 5.65 -23.20
N PRO A 29 -4.83 5.40 -22.66
CA PRO A 29 -4.67 4.92 -21.30
C PRO A 29 -4.97 6.08 -20.35
N LEU A 30 -6.24 6.21 -19.95
CA LEU A 30 -6.73 7.03 -18.84
C LEU A 30 -6.17 8.46 -18.78
N SER A 31 -6.68 9.32 -19.65
CA SER A 31 -6.50 10.78 -19.53
C SER A 31 -7.32 11.31 -18.34
N ILE A 32 -6.70 11.54 -17.19
CA ILE A 32 -7.23 12.48 -16.21
C ILE A 32 -6.63 13.83 -16.56
N SER A 33 -7.39 14.65 -17.29
CA SER A 33 -6.99 16.04 -17.57
C SER A 33 -7.14 16.86 -16.29
N ILE A 34 -6.00 17.15 -15.66
CA ILE A 34 -5.89 18.23 -14.68
C ILE A 34 -5.26 19.39 -15.47
N GLU A 35 -6.06 20.41 -15.75
CA GLU A 35 -5.65 21.63 -16.47
C GLU A 35 -5.00 21.39 -17.85
N GLY A 36 -5.46 20.38 -18.61
CA GLY A 36 -5.16 20.26 -20.03
C GLY A 36 -3.75 19.76 -20.38
N ARG A 37 -3.01 19.16 -19.43
CA ARG A 37 -1.71 18.53 -19.70
C ARG A 37 -1.80 17.01 -19.72
N SER A 38 -1.12 16.40 -20.68
CA SER A 38 -1.10 14.95 -20.88
C SER A 38 -0.39 14.23 -19.73
N THR A 39 -0.73 12.96 -19.48
CA THR A 39 -0.06 12.09 -18.48
C THR A 39 1.39 11.78 -18.82
N THR A 40 1.86 12.12 -20.03
CA THR A 40 3.27 12.13 -20.41
C THR A 40 4.00 13.39 -19.94
N GLU A 41 3.30 14.51 -19.75
CA GLU A 41 3.86 15.77 -19.25
C GLU A 41 3.84 15.85 -17.71
N ILE A 42 2.84 15.20 -17.09
CA ILE A 42 2.73 15.09 -15.63
C ILE A 42 3.47 13.81 -15.21
N ASN A 43 4.78 13.96 -15.01
CA ASN A 43 5.72 13.01 -14.39
C ASN A 43 5.04 11.74 -13.82
N GLY A 44 5.03 10.62 -14.58
CA GLY A 44 4.27 9.41 -14.23
C GLY A 44 4.53 8.86 -12.82
N GLY A 45 5.69 9.16 -12.22
CA GLY A 45 5.97 8.87 -10.82
C GLY A 45 5.08 9.62 -9.82
N PHE A 46 4.72 10.88 -10.13
CA PHE A 46 3.81 11.68 -9.31
C PHE A 46 2.40 11.09 -9.29
N LEU A 47 1.87 10.70 -10.46
CA LEU A 47 0.54 10.08 -10.55
C LEU A 47 0.51 8.75 -9.80
N HIS A 48 1.57 7.95 -9.93
CA HIS A 48 1.73 6.70 -9.20
C HIS A 48 1.74 6.92 -7.67
N SER A 49 2.53 7.88 -7.18
CA SER A 49 2.54 8.25 -5.76
C SER A 49 1.19 8.74 -5.28
N GLN A 50 0.47 9.53 -6.09
CA GLN A 50 -0.84 10.06 -5.72
C GLN A 50 -1.90 8.95 -5.61
N LEU A 51 -1.92 7.99 -6.55
CA LEU A 51 -2.79 6.81 -6.44
C LEU A 51 -2.45 5.96 -5.21
N LEU A 52 -1.17 5.75 -4.92
CA LEU A 52 -0.73 4.99 -3.75
C LEU A 52 -1.19 5.64 -2.44
N ILE A 53 -0.94 6.96 -2.28
CA ILE A 53 -1.39 7.71 -1.11
C ILE A 53 -2.92 7.60 -0.97
N ASN A 54 -3.64 7.78 -2.07
CA ASN A 54 -5.09 7.69 -2.08
C ASN A 54 -5.59 6.28 -1.68
N ALA A 55 -4.96 5.23 -2.20
CA ALA A 55 -5.28 3.85 -1.81
C ALA A 55 -5.04 3.61 -0.32
N LEU A 56 -3.87 3.99 0.20
CA LEU A 56 -3.52 3.82 1.62
C LEU A 56 -4.45 4.59 2.57
N LEU A 57 -4.88 5.79 2.18
CA LEU A 57 -5.82 6.61 2.98
C LEU A 57 -7.25 6.05 3.00
N HIS A 58 -7.65 5.35 1.95
CA HIS A 58 -8.99 4.76 1.82
C HIS A 58 -9.04 3.28 2.20
N MET A 59 -7.92 2.68 2.60
CA MET A 59 -7.90 1.31 3.07
C MET A 59 -8.56 1.16 4.43
N TYR A 60 -9.46 0.20 4.52
CA TYR A 60 -9.99 -0.24 5.80
C TYR A 60 -8.92 -1.06 6.54
N VAL A 61 -8.47 -0.53 7.68
CA VAL A 61 -7.57 -1.25 8.59
C VAL A 61 -8.43 -2.00 9.60
N SER A 62 -8.44 -3.33 9.51
CA SER A 62 -9.12 -4.15 10.52
C SER A 62 -8.42 -4.00 11.88
N ALA A 63 -9.13 -4.27 12.97
CA ALA A 63 -8.55 -4.28 14.30
C ALA A 63 -7.41 -5.32 14.46
N THR A 64 -7.36 -6.33 13.57
CA THR A 64 -6.38 -7.42 13.57
C THR A 64 -5.21 -7.20 12.62
N ALA A 65 -5.28 -6.24 11.69
CA ALA A 65 -4.28 -6.04 10.64
C ALA A 65 -2.86 -5.82 11.20
N VAL A 66 -2.75 -5.14 12.35
CA VAL A 66 -1.46 -4.93 13.02
C VAL A 66 -0.88 -6.25 13.56
N ASP A 67 -1.73 -7.09 14.14
CA ASP A 67 -1.31 -8.40 14.65
C ASP A 67 -0.92 -9.35 13.51
N GLU A 68 -1.66 -9.34 12.40
CA GLU A 68 -1.35 -10.11 11.18
C GLU A 68 0.01 -9.73 10.60
N ILE A 69 0.29 -8.43 10.46
CA ILE A 69 1.60 -7.94 10.02
C ILE A 69 2.70 -8.42 10.98
N ILE A 70 2.50 -8.28 12.29
CA ILE A 70 3.49 -8.68 13.29
C ILE A 70 3.79 -10.19 13.19
N ASP A 71 2.78 -11.02 13.00
CA ASP A 71 2.95 -12.48 12.90
C ASP A 71 3.68 -12.89 11.61
N SER A 72 3.37 -12.27 10.46
CA SER A 72 4.12 -12.45 9.21
C SER A 72 5.62 -12.12 9.39
N TRP A 73 5.93 -10.97 10.00
CA TRP A 73 7.31 -10.57 10.24
C TRP A 73 8.02 -11.44 11.29
N LYS A 74 7.30 -11.91 12.31
CA LYS A 74 7.84 -12.83 13.31
C LYS A 74 8.29 -14.15 12.69
N SER A 75 7.52 -14.68 11.73
CA SER A 75 7.90 -15.85 10.94
C SER A 75 9.19 -15.59 10.14
N ARG A 76 9.27 -14.43 9.48
CA ARG A 76 10.43 -14.02 8.66
C ARG A 76 11.70 -13.79 9.46
N TYR A 77 11.59 -13.36 10.73
CA TYR A 77 12.73 -13.11 11.61
C TYR A 77 13.08 -14.29 12.53
N HIS A 78 12.71 -15.51 12.16
CA HIS A 78 13.05 -16.70 12.94
C HIS A 78 14.56 -16.75 13.25
N GLY A 79 14.91 -16.76 14.54
CA GLY A 79 16.31 -16.75 15.02
C GLY A 79 16.94 -15.35 15.22
N ASN A 80 16.35 -14.26 14.70
CA ASN A 80 16.88 -12.91 14.88
C ASN A 80 16.31 -12.24 16.15
N LYS A 81 17.00 -12.43 17.28
CA LYS A 81 16.58 -11.90 18.59
C LYS A 81 16.44 -10.37 18.62
N LYS A 82 17.23 -9.62 17.83
CA LYS A 82 17.17 -8.15 17.77
C LYS A 82 15.85 -7.70 17.15
N GLU A 83 15.51 -8.24 15.98
CA GLU A 83 14.29 -7.88 15.26
C GLU A 83 13.02 -8.35 16.00
N LEU A 84 13.07 -9.54 16.60
CA LEU A 84 11.96 -10.04 17.43
C LEU A 84 11.70 -9.16 18.67
N LYS A 85 12.74 -8.53 19.24
CA LYS A 85 12.57 -7.56 20.33
C LYS A 85 11.90 -6.28 19.84
N ILE A 86 12.28 -5.79 18.65
CA ILE A 86 11.69 -4.60 18.02
C ILE A 86 10.21 -4.84 17.72
N LEU A 87 9.84 -6.02 17.18
CA LEU A 87 8.43 -6.39 16.96
C LEU A 87 7.60 -6.40 18.25
N LYS A 88 8.14 -6.96 19.33
CA LYS A 88 7.46 -6.95 20.64
C LYS A 88 7.28 -5.54 21.19
N GLU A 89 8.29 -4.69 21.03
CA GLU A 89 8.23 -3.29 21.45
C GLU A 89 7.20 -2.52 20.63
N TYR A 90 7.19 -2.72 19.31
CA TYR A 90 6.19 -2.14 18.40
C TYR A 90 4.78 -2.52 18.85
N ARG A 91 4.51 -3.81 19.03
CA ARG A 91 3.19 -4.30 19.45
C ARG A 91 2.70 -3.64 20.74
N LYS A 92 3.60 -3.42 21.71
CA LYS A 92 3.24 -2.89 23.03
C LYS A 92 3.12 -1.37 23.06
N THR A 93 3.88 -0.66 22.23
CA THR A 93 4.09 0.79 22.38
C THR A 93 3.69 1.61 21.16
N TYR A 94 3.25 0.96 20.09
CA TYR A 94 2.74 1.64 18.91
C TYR A 94 1.51 2.48 19.25
N SER A 95 1.48 3.68 18.67
CA SER A 95 0.33 4.58 18.67
C SER A 95 0.43 5.43 17.40
N PRO A 96 -0.69 5.94 16.86
CA PRO A 96 -0.67 6.77 15.66
C PRO A 96 0.29 7.97 15.76
N CYS A 97 0.39 8.59 16.94
CA CYS A 97 1.30 9.72 17.19
C CYS A 97 2.80 9.35 17.08
N LYS A 98 3.15 8.07 17.13
CA LYS A 98 4.52 7.55 17.00
C LYS A 98 4.81 6.96 15.62
N ALA A 99 3.88 7.03 14.66
CA ALA A 99 4.04 6.41 13.34
C ALA A 99 5.32 6.90 12.63
N LEU A 100 5.55 8.21 12.60
CA LEU A 100 6.77 8.80 12.01
C LEU A 100 8.05 8.36 12.72
N TRP A 101 8.02 8.25 14.05
CA TRP A 101 9.17 7.79 14.83
C TRP A 101 9.52 6.33 14.54
N TRP A 102 8.50 5.47 14.39
CA TRP A 102 8.71 4.08 14.01
C TRP A 102 9.22 3.93 12.58
N TYR A 103 8.79 4.82 11.68
CA TYR A 103 9.29 4.88 10.31
C TYR A 103 10.75 5.34 10.23
N THR A 104 11.19 6.30 11.05
CA THR A 104 12.58 6.79 11.00
C THR A 104 13.57 5.91 11.77
N ARG A 105 13.09 5.08 12.68
CA ARG A 105 13.90 4.08 13.39
C ARG A 105 14.26 2.90 12.48
N GLU A 106 15.48 2.37 12.62
CA GLU A 106 15.86 1.08 12.02
C GLU A 106 14.94 -0.04 12.57
N SER A 107 13.88 -0.35 11.83
CA SER A 107 12.84 -1.30 12.20
C SER A 107 12.28 -2.00 10.96
N PHE A 108 11.45 -3.03 11.17
CA PHE A 108 10.73 -3.68 10.09
C PHE A 108 9.87 -2.69 9.27
N LEU A 109 9.31 -1.67 9.92
CA LEU A 109 8.45 -0.67 9.27
C LEU A 109 9.26 0.21 8.29
N TYR A 110 10.45 0.67 8.72
CA TYR A 110 11.38 1.39 7.83
C TYR A 110 11.75 0.54 6.61
N LYS A 111 12.10 -0.74 6.84
CA LYS A 111 12.52 -1.66 5.77
C LYS A 111 11.36 -1.92 4.81
N LEU A 112 10.17 -2.18 5.34
CA LEU A 112 8.96 -2.47 4.57
C LEU A 112 8.57 -1.29 3.65
N LEU A 113 8.41 -0.10 4.23
CA LEU A 113 7.98 1.06 3.44
C LEU A 113 9.03 1.46 2.41
N ASN A 114 10.31 1.48 2.77
CA ASN A 114 11.34 1.90 1.83
C ASN A 114 11.59 0.88 0.72
N GLU A 115 11.45 -0.42 1.00
CA GLU A 115 11.46 -1.45 -0.06
C GLU A 115 10.26 -1.28 -1.01
N GLY A 116 9.04 -1.20 -0.47
CA GLY A 116 7.82 -1.09 -1.27
C GLY A 116 7.77 0.20 -2.10
N LEU A 117 8.13 1.33 -1.50
CA LEU A 117 8.16 2.63 -2.20
C LEU A 117 9.26 2.68 -3.27
N ARG A 118 10.47 2.14 -2.98
CA ARG A 118 11.58 2.16 -3.94
C ARG A 118 11.32 1.26 -5.14
N LYS A 119 10.69 0.11 -4.91
CA LYS A 119 10.34 -0.85 -5.98
C LYS A 119 9.04 -0.48 -6.68
N GLN A 120 8.29 0.51 -6.17
CA GLN A 120 6.92 0.80 -6.57
C GLN A 120 6.00 -0.44 -6.49
N ASP A 121 6.40 -1.44 -5.71
CA ASP A 121 5.71 -2.70 -5.57
C ASP A 121 4.86 -2.65 -4.30
N ILE A 122 3.64 -2.16 -4.47
CA ILE A 122 2.69 -1.94 -3.39
C ILE A 122 2.21 -3.30 -2.82
N ALA A 123 2.27 -4.39 -3.60
CA ALA A 123 1.90 -5.72 -3.12
C ALA A 123 2.81 -6.17 -1.97
N THR A 124 4.06 -5.71 -1.93
CA THR A 124 4.97 -5.98 -0.81
C THR A 124 4.52 -5.37 0.52
N LEU A 125 3.64 -4.35 0.51
CA LEU A 125 3.06 -3.77 1.72
C LEU A 125 1.97 -4.66 2.34
N PHE A 126 1.50 -5.68 1.61
CA PHE A 126 0.39 -6.56 1.99
C PHE A 126 0.80 -8.03 2.14
N LEU A 127 2.11 -8.32 2.17
CA LEU A 127 2.71 -9.65 2.29
C LEU A 127 3.29 -9.91 3.68
#